data_AF-A0A5N0VCD6-F1
#
_entry.id   AF-A0A5N0VCD6-F1
#
_cell.length_a   1.000
_cell.length_b   1.000
_cell.length_c   1.000
_cell.angle_alpha   90.00
_cell.angle_beta   90.00
_cell.angle_gamma   90.00
#
_symmetry.space_group_name_H-M   'P 1'
#
loop_
_entity.id
_entity.type
_entity.pdbx_description
1 polymer ?
#
loop_
_entity_poly.entity_id
_entity_poly.type
_entity_poly.pdbx_seq_one_letter_code
_entity_poly.pdbx_strand_id
1 'polypeptide(L)'
;MGRTPRALLGVLAVCLLGALATTTLAAPASAEFREQTGRLVTPGQPYGGKPRSGDWLGSYLVNGKQVFCVQFEYKAPDTDEQYQPGDELRTKWGDALEPNIAANISYLLLRYGDTTDADEAAALAHLLHSWTSPARAGHDDLNPANDFRHIAYDAPFHLAKLPAGARTAVQQLTADAEANRGPWTASVTAPKDPQTIGTAAKWTVTVHNAKGNGMADVPVSLKLKDATVKGGSDEASLTTGKDGTATVEVTPTGTEPSATATLAGPADKPYVQAPVDVDTQRVVSTGGEKQLTAKASVTARTKPGAVHIAKLDAKSGKGISGVALRLTAKDKTSPAKGQSGDSLVGPDGKPAVLTTAGDSGEAAVADLQTPQEICVVEVSPPAGYDDAFNPEDPPSACGTVQPGDTLALTIENSPNEVPTAIPAGADPPTAVFRASTTTTTSPLGIAAVGGLALLGTGLVGFLARRRFGRN
;
A
#
# COMPACT_ATOMS: atom_id res chain seq x y z
N MET A 1 15.04 63.59 -25.22
CA MET A 1 16.48 63.93 -25.34
C MET A 1 17.25 62.76 -24.74
N GLY A 2 17.77 61.79 -25.51
CA GLY A 2 18.97 61.87 -26.35
C GLY A 2 20.21 61.75 -25.45
N ARG A 3 21.21 60.87 -25.63
CA ARG A 3 21.69 60.07 -26.76
C ARG A 3 22.56 58.91 -26.23
N THR A 4 22.72 57.91 -27.10
CA THR A 4 23.68 56.79 -27.12
C THR A 4 25.16 57.18 -26.91
N PRO A 5 26.03 56.18 -26.70
CA PRO A 5 27.25 56.09 -27.50
C PRO A 5 27.32 54.80 -28.34
N ARG A 6 27.98 54.98 -29.48
CA ARG A 6 28.21 54.05 -30.58
C ARG A 6 29.44 53.16 -30.35
N ALA A 7 29.39 52.03 -31.04
CA ALA A 7 30.44 51.07 -31.33
C ALA A 7 31.64 51.63 -32.15
N LEU A 8 32.75 50.90 -32.10
CA LEU A 8 33.83 50.77 -33.11
C LEU A 8 34.61 49.47 -32.75
N LEU A 9 34.63 48.35 -33.48
CA LEU A 9 35.06 47.98 -34.85
C LEU A 9 36.60 47.90 -35.06
N GLY A 10 37.05 46.70 -35.45
CA GLY A 10 38.41 46.34 -35.92
C GLY A 10 38.49 44.81 -36.18
N VAL A 11 38.06 44.27 -37.34
CA VAL A 11 38.83 44.01 -38.61
C VAL A 11 39.77 42.80 -38.47
N LEU A 12 39.97 41.80 -39.37
CA LEU A 12 39.33 41.17 -40.57
C LEU A 12 40.40 40.16 -41.12
N ALA A 13 39.98 39.17 -41.94
CA ALA A 13 40.74 38.32 -42.90
C ALA A 13 40.89 36.83 -42.48
N VAL A 14 40.08 35.87 -42.97
CA VAL A 14 39.96 35.27 -44.33
C VAL A 14 41.11 34.31 -44.68
N CYS A 15 40.80 33.01 -44.73
CA CYS A 15 41.30 32.09 -45.76
C CYS A 15 40.25 31.00 -46.04
N LEU A 16 39.90 30.90 -47.33
CA LEU A 16 39.07 29.87 -47.95
C LEU A 16 39.69 28.47 -47.77
N LEU A 17 38.84 27.48 -47.47
CA LEU A 17 38.96 26.11 -47.95
C LEU A 17 37.56 25.62 -48.29
N GLY A 18 37.27 25.64 -49.58
CA GLY A 18 36.03 25.14 -50.15
C GLY A 18 36.12 23.66 -50.52
N ALA A 19 34.92 23.09 -50.66
CA ALA A 19 34.59 21.91 -51.45
C ALA A 19 35.16 20.56 -50.97
N LEU A 20 34.43 19.89 -50.08
CA LEU A 20 34.06 18.48 -50.25
C LEU A 20 32.87 18.15 -49.32
N ALA A 21 31.72 18.79 -49.59
CA ALA A 21 30.45 18.32 -49.06
C ALA A 21 30.02 17.12 -49.91
N THR A 22 30.59 15.95 -49.62
CA THR A 22 29.95 14.70 -50.00
C THR A 22 28.62 14.66 -49.27
N THR A 23 27.55 15.06 -49.94
CA THR A 23 26.22 14.54 -49.67
C THR A 23 26.30 13.04 -49.91
N THR A 24 26.80 12.29 -48.93
CA THR A 24 26.43 10.89 -48.80
C THR A 24 24.93 10.93 -48.59
N LEU A 25 24.18 10.80 -49.69
CA LEU A 25 22.83 10.28 -49.65
C LEU A 25 22.99 8.92 -48.95
N ALA A 26 22.86 8.91 -47.63
CA ALA A 26 22.68 7.68 -46.90
C ALA A 26 21.46 7.08 -47.58
N ALA A 27 21.67 6.03 -48.37
CA ALA A 27 20.55 5.23 -48.86
C ALA A 27 19.69 4.97 -47.63
N PRO A 28 18.36 5.21 -47.68
CA PRO A 28 17.51 4.86 -46.56
C PRO A 28 17.82 3.41 -46.24
N ALA A 29 18.37 3.17 -45.04
CA ALA A 29 18.62 1.82 -44.58
C ALA A 29 17.27 1.14 -44.65
N SER A 30 17.10 0.27 -45.64
CA SER A 30 15.88 -0.50 -45.80
C SER A 30 15.87 -1.39 -44.57
N ALA A 31 15.00 -1.08 -43.61
CA ALA A 31 14.91 -1.87 -42.40
C ALA A 31 14.48 -3.28 -42.80
N GLU A 32 15.36 -4.25 -42.62
CA GLU A 32 15.01 -5.66 -42.81
C GLU A 32 14.16 -6.12 -41.61
N PHE A 33 13.21 -7.04 -41.86
CA PHE A 33 12.53 -7.75 -40.79
C PHE A 33 13.55 -8.50 -39.92
N ARG A 34 13.28 -8.59 -38.63
CA ARG A 34 14.15 -9.29 -37.67
C ARG A 34 13.36 -10.30 -36.86
N GLU A 35 13.59 -11.56 -37.18
CA GLU A 35 13.20 -12.68 -36.32
C GLU A 35 13.88 -12.53 -34.96
N GLN A 36 13.13 -12.73 -33.89
CA GLN A 36 13.63 -12.58 -32.52
C GLN A 36 13.77 -13.94 -31.84
N THR A 37 12.70 -14.47 -31.25
CA THR A 37 12.71 -15.72 -30.48
C THR A 37 11.76 -16.71 -31.14
N GLY A 38 12.23 -17.93 -31.45
CA GLY A 38 11.39 -18.93 -32.13
C GLY A 38 12.16 -20.06 -32.80
N ARG A 39 11.48 -20.78 -33.69
CA ARG A 39 12.00 -21.92 -34.45
C ARG A 39 11.63 -21.82 -35.92
N LEU A 40 12.59 -22.12 -36.78
CA LEU A 40 12.35 -22.31 -38.21
C LEU A 40 11.82 -23.73 -38.46
N VAL A 41 10.69 -23.84 -39.16
CA VAL A 41 10.14 -25.11 -39.65
C VAL A 41 10.61 -25.33 -41.09
N THR A 42 11.26 -26.46 -41.37
CA THR A 42 11.86 -26.76 -42.68
C THR A 42 11.44 -28.16 -43.16
N PRO A 43 10.96 -28.32 -44.41
CA PRO A 43 10.55 -27.26 -45.33
C PRO A 43 9.29 -26.54 -44.83
N GLY A 44 9.08 -25.32 -45.32
CA GLY A 44 7.87 -24.54 -45.04
C GLY A 44 6.65 -25.09 -45.78
N GLN A 45 5.46 -24.66 -45.37
CA GLN A 45 4.19 -24.96 -46.04
C GLN A 45 4.20 -24.31 -47.43
N PRO A 46 4.02 -25.08 -48.51
CA PRO A 46 4.02 -24.52 -49.85
C PRO A 46 2.77 -23.68 -50.11
N TYR A 47 2.94 -22.58 -50.84
CA TYR A 47 1.85 -21.76 -51.39
C TYR A 47 2.33 -21.06 -52.68
N GLY A 48 1.42 -20.48 -53.46
CA GLY A 48 1.71 -19.81 -54.73
C GLY A 48 2.31 -20.74 -55.80
N GLY A 49 2.05 -22.04 -55.69
CA GLY A 49 2.57 -23.10 -56.55
C GLY A 49 4.07 -23.38 -56.35
N LYS A 50 4.66 -22.93 -55.23
CA LYS A 50 6.11 -23.01 -55.00
C LYS A 50 6.45 -23.71 -53.67
N PRO A 51 7.51 -24.52 -53.63
CA PRO A 51 8.06 -25.01 -52.36
C PRO A 51 8.68 -23.85 -51.57
N ARG A 52 8.70 -23.98 -50.24
CA ARG A 52 9.25 -23.00 -49.31
C ARG A 52 10.45 -23.58 -48.57
N SER A 53 11.50 -22.78 -48.41
CA SER A 53 12.70 -23.18 -47.67
C SER A 53 12.39 -23.37 -46.19
N GLY A 54 11.52 -22.53 -45.61
CA GLY A 54 11.06 -22.69 -44.24
C GLY A 54 10.07 -21.60 -43.84
N ASP A 55 9.37 -21.85 -42.73
CA ASP A 55 8.48 -20.87 -42.10
C ASP A 55 8.95 -20.61 -40.68
N TRP A 56 9.09 -19.34 -40.32
CA TRP A 56 9.45 -18.94 -38.98
C TRP A 56 8.22 -19.02 -38.06
N LEU A 57 8.33 -19.80 -36.99
CA LEU A 57 7.36 -19.82 -35.90
C LEU A 57 8.00 -19.17 -34.68
N GLY A 58 7.64 -17.93 -34.42
CA GLY A 58 8.19 -17.17 -33.31
C GLY A 58 7.73 -15.73 -33.31
N SER A 59 8.47 -14.91 -32.57
CA SER A 59 8.27 -13.48 -32.49
C SER A 59 9.18 -12.71 -33.44
N TYR A 60 8.83 -11.45 -33.66
CA TYR A 60 9.58 -10.46 -34.42
C TYR A 60 9.88 -9.25 -33.55
N LEU A 61 10.95 -8.53 -33.88
CA LEU A 61 11.28 -7.26 -33.24
C LEU A 61 10.73 -6.10 -34.08
N VAL A 62 9.78 -5.35 -33.55
CA VAL A 62 9.21 -4.16 -34.20
C VAL A 62 9.28 -2.98 -33.25
N ASN A 63 9.93 -1.89 -33.67
CA ASN A 63 10.15 -0.69 -32.86
C ASN A 63 10.74 -0.99 -31.47
N GLY A 64 11.66 -1.96 -31.41
CA GLY A 64 12.28 -2.41 -30.15
C GLY A 64 11.39 -3.27 -29.25
N LYS A 65 10.21 -3.69 -29.73
CA LYS A 65 9.27 -4.54 -28.98
C LYS A 65 9.12 -5.90 -29.64
N GLN A 66 8.99 -6.92 -28.81
CA GLN A 66 8.63 -8.27 -29.25
C GLN A 66 7.15 -8.29 -29.66
N VAL A 67 6.88 -8.83 -30.85
CA VAL A 67 5.52 -8.98 -31.40
C VAL A 67 5.34 -10.37 -32.01
N PHE A 68 4.10 -10.87 -32.03
CA PHE A 68 3.71 -12.07 -32.75
C PHE A 68 2.76 -11.72 -33.88
N CYS A 69 2.98 -12.31 -35.04
CA CYS A 69 2.09 -12.12 -36.16
C CYS A 69 0.87 -13.05 -36.06
N VAL A 70 -0.27 -12.58 -36.56
CA VAL A 70 -1.55 -13.31 -36.42
C VAL A 70 -2.22 -13.60 -37.77
N GLN A 71 -1.55 -13.37 -38.90
CA GLN A 71 -2.09 -13.62 -40.24
C GLN A 71 -1.08 -14.38 -41.07
N PHE A 72 -1.15 -15.71 -41.00
CA PHE A 72 -0.16 -16.59 -41.63
C PHE A 72 0.11 -16.20 -43.09
N GLU A 73 1.40 -16.18 -43.47
CA GLU A 73 1.97 -15.87 -44.79
C GLU A 73 1.84 -14.44 -45.33
N TYR A 74 1.18 -13.51 -44.63
CA TYR A 74 1.36 -12.09 -44.95
C TYR A 74 2.82 -11.66 -44.72
N LYS A 75 3.24 -10.53 -45.28
CA LYS A 75 4.62 -10.04 -45.16
C LYS A 75 4.98 -9.87 -43.67
N ALA A 76 6.11 -10.43 -43.25
CA ALA A 76 6.63 -10.21 -41.90
C ALA A 76 6.97 -8.72 -41.71
N PRO A 77 6.76 -8.16 -40.50
CA PRO A 77 7.00 -6.75 -40.28
C PRO A 77 8.49 -6.41 -40.29
N ASP A 78 8.82 -5.30 -40.93
CA ASP A 78 10.14 -4.70 -40.85
C ASP A 78 10.38 -4.13 -39.44
N THR A 79 11.64 -3.96 -39.03
CA THR A 79 11.96 -3.53 -37.66
C THR A 79 11.47 -2.14 -37.29
N ASP A 80 11.19 -1.28 -38.28
CA ASP A 80 10.63 0.06 -38.15
C ASP A 80 9.18 0.16 -38.67
N GLU A 81 8.51 -0.98 -38.88
CA GLU A 81 7.14 -1.04 -39.38
C GLU A 81 6.22 -0.16 -38.50
N GLN A 82 5.43 0.67 -39.17
CA GLN A 82 4.54 1.60 -38.49
C GLN A 82 3.19 0.92 -38.28
N TYR A 83 2.78 0.88 -37.02
CA TYR A 83 1.55 0.26 -36.59
C TYR A 83 0.60 1.27 -35.98
N GLN A 84 -0.69 1.08 -36.24
CA GLN A 84 -1.78 1.83 -35.62
C GLN A 84 -2.60 0.90 -34.72
N PRO A 85 -3.25 1.42 -33.66
CA PRO A 85 -4.22 0.64 -32.89
C PRO A 85 -5.28 0.04 -33.83
N GLY A 86 -5.43 -1.29 -33.80
CA GLY A 86 -6.41 -1.99 -34.61
C GLY A 86 -7.64 -2.43 -33.83
N ASP A 87 -8.55 -3.11 -34.52
CA ASP A 87 -9.75 -3.70 -33.93
C ASP A 87 -9.46 -4.97 -33.12
N GLU A 88 -10.51 -5.54 -32.53
CA GLU A 88 -10.53 -6.88 -31.96
C GLU A 88 -9.87 -7.89 -32.92
N LEU A 89 -9.06 -8.78 -32.36
CA LEU A 89 -8.45 -9.87 -33.11
C LEU A 89 -9.54 -10.78 -33.68
N ARG A 90 -9.43 -11.02 -34.97
CA ARG A 90 -10.33 -11.84 -35.77
C ARG A 90 -9.51 -12.91 -36.46
N THR A 91 -10.18 -13.91 -37.02
CA THR A 91 -9.52 -14.80 -37.97
C THR A 91 -9.04 -13.99 -39.18
N LYS A 92 -8.11 -14.57 -39.94
CA LYS A 92 -7.61 -14.08 -41.22
C LYS A 92 -8.74 -13.84 -42.22
N TRP A 93 -9.84 -14.57 -42.06
CA TRP A 93 -11.05 -14.49 -42.88
C TRP A 93 -12.02 -13.39 -42.44
N GLY A 94 -11.76 -12.70 -41.33
CA GLY A 94 -12.60 -11.64 -40.77
C GLY A 94 -13.63 -12.11 -39.74
N ASP A 95 -13.70 -13.41 -39.49
CA ASP A 95 -14.63 -13.97 -38.51
C ASP A 95 -14.21 -13.63 -37.08
N ALA A 96 -15.20 -13.46 -36.20
CA ALA A 96 -14.91 -13.33 -34.77
C ALA A 96 -14.30 -14.63 -34.23
N LEU A 97 -13.36 -14.50 -33.29
CA LEU A 97 -12.83 -15.66 -32.59
C LEU A 97 -13.88 -16.21 -31.61
N GLU A 98 -13.91 -17.53 -31.46
CA GLU A 98 -14.68 -18.18 -30.40
C GLU A 98 -14.27 -17.60 -29.03
N PRO A 99 -15.20 -17.31 -28.11
CA PRO A 99 -14.87 -16.63 -26.84
C PRO A 99 -13.79 -17.33 -26.02
N ASN A 100 -13.78 -18.67 -25.99
CA ASN A 100 -12.76 -19.44 -25.29
C ASN A 100 -11.38 -19.31 -25.94
N ILE A 101 -11.31 -19.20 -27.26
CA ILE A 101 -10.05 -18.99 -28.01
C ILE A 101 -9.53 -17.58 -27.75
N ALA A 102 -10.40 -16.56 -27.84
CA ALA A 102 -10.02 -15.20 -27.50
C ALA A 102 -9.46 -15.09 -26.07
N ALA A 103 -10.12 -15.72 -25.10
CA ALA A 103 -9.66 -15.75 -23.71
C ALA A 103 -8.34 -16.52 -23.52
N ASN A 104 -8.13 -17.63 -24.25
CA ASN A 104 -6.86 -18.35 -24.27
C ASN A 104 -5.72 -17.45 -24.80
N ILE A 105 -5.95 -16.75 -25.92
CA ILE A 105 -4.98 -15.85 -26.53
C ILE A 105 -4.63 -14.71 -25.58
N SER A 106 -5.61 -14.03 -24.97
CA SER A 106 -5.34 -12.96 -24.01
C SER A 106 -4.48 -13.44 -22.84
N TYR A 107 -4.79 -14.61 -22.28
CA TYR A 107 -3.98 -15.20 -21.21
C TYR A 107 -2.55 -15.52 -21.65
N LEU A 108 -2.39 -16.15 -22.83
CA LEU A 108 -1.08 -16.53 -23.33
C LEU A 108 -0.22 -15.31 -23.65
N LEU A 109 -0.80 -14.23 -24.20
CA LEU A 109 -0.07 -12.99 -24.44
C LEU A 109 0.35 -12.31 -23.14
N LEU A 110 -0.50 -12.31 -22.11
CA LEU A 110 -0.16 -11.79 -20.78
C LEU A 110 1.00 -12.58 -20.14
N ARG A 111 1.05 -13.91 -20.31
CA ARG A 111 2.00 -14.78 -19.59
C ARG A 111 3.27 -15.12 -20.36
N TYR A 112 3.17 -15.20 -21.67
CA TYR A 112 4.22 -15.74 -22.55
C TYR A 112 4.54 -14.79 -23.72
N GLY A 113 3.89 -13.61 -23.82
CA GLY A 113 4.12 -12.65 -24.91
C GLY A 113 5.54 -12.08 -24.94
N ASP A 114 6.23 -12.07 -23.80
CA ASP A 114 7.61 -11.61 -23.65
C ASP A 114 8.61 -12.76 -23.44
N THR A 115 8.21 -14.02 -23.69
CA THR A 115 9.10 -15.17 -23.50
C THR A 115 10.38 -15.04 -24.33
N THR A 116 11.49 -15.46 -23.71
CA THR A 116 12.81 -15.56 -24.34
C THR A 116 13.19 -17.01 -24.66
N ASP A 117 12.32 -17.97 -24.32
CA ASP A 117 12.50 -19.36 -24.68
C ASP A 117 12.04 -19.62 -26.13
N ALA A 118 12.91 -20.24 -26.92
CA ALA A 118 12.66 -20.47 -28.34
C ALA A 118 11.53 -21.47 -28.60
N ASP A 119 11.37 -22.47 -27.73
CA ASP A 119 10.33 -23.49 -27.87
C ASP A 119 8.97 -22.95 -27.44
N GLU A 120 8.90 -22.14 -26.37
CA GLU A 120 7.68 -21.42 -25.96
C GLU A 120 7.25 -20.39 -27.00
N ALA A 121 8.17 -19.59 -27.53
CA ALA A 121 7.83 -18.60 -28.56
C ALA A 121 7.28 -19.27 -29.83
N ALA A 122 7.89 -20.39 -30.27
CA ALA A 122 7.41 -21.16 -31.41
C ALA A 122 6.05 -21.81 -31.13
N ALA A 123 5.83 -22.32 -29.93
CA ALA A 123 4.55 -22.87 -29.51
C ALA A 123 3.44 -21.80 -29.47
N LEU A 124 3.74 -20.62 -28.94
CA LEU A 124 2.80 -19.49 -28.91
C LEU A 124 2.45 -19.05 -30.33
N ALA A 125 3.43 -18.85 -31.21
CA ALA A 125 3.19 -18.51 -32.61
C ALA A 125 2.35 -19.57 -33.34
N HIS A 126 2.66 -20.86 -33.12
CA HIS A 126 1.88 -21.97 -33.67
C HIS A 126 0.42 -21.92 -33.22
N LEU A 127 0.16 -21.72 -31.93
CA LEU A 127 -1.20 -21.63 -31.38
C LEU A 127 -1.94 -20.42 -31.95
N LEU A 128 -1.31 -19.25 -31.98
CA LEU A 128 -1.88 -18.04 -32.57
C LEU A 128 -2.31 -18.29 -34.02
N HIS A 129 -1.40 -18.78 -34.87
CA HIS A 129 -1.73 -19.07 -36.28
C HIS A 129 -2.78 -20.16 -36.44
N SER A 130 -2.78 -21.19 -35.59
CA SER A 130 -3.79 -22.26 -35.64
C SER A 130 -5.21 -21.74 -35.36
N TRP A 131 -5.33 -20.72 -34.51
CA TRP A 131 -6.60 -20.12 -34.14
C TRP A 131 -7.01 -18.98 -35.05
N THR A 132 -6.05 -18.19 -35.53
CA THR A 132 -6.35 -17.00 -36.33
C THR A 132 -6.32 -17.27 -37.82
N SER A 133 -5.67 -18.32 -38.31
CA SER A 133 -5.62 -18.64 -39.75
C SER A 133 -6.05 -20.09 -40.07
N PRO A 134 -7.10 -20.66 -39.44
CA PRO A 134 -7.46 -22.06 -39.66
C PRO A 134 -8.00 -22.28 -41.07
N ALA A 135 -7.83 -23.50 -41.60
CA ALA A 135 -8.55 -23.92 -42.81
C ALA A 135 -10.05 -24.01 -42.51
N ARG A 136 -10.88 -23.41 -43.38
CA ARG A 136 -12.33 -23.42 -43.19
C ARG A 136 -12.95 -24.70 -43.73
N ALA A 137 -13.99 -25.18 -43.06
CA ALA A 137 -14.74 -26.35 -43.50
C ALA A 137 -15.36 -26.11 -44.88
N GLY A 138 -15.11 -27.01 -45.84
CA GLY A 138 -15.64 -26.91 -47.20
C GLY A 138 -14.85 -25.96 -48.13
N HIS A 139 -13.74 -25.40 -47.69
CA HIS A 139 -12.85 -24.59 -48.50
C HIS A 139 -11.52 -25.31 -48.77
N ASP A 140 -10.94 -25.08 -49.94
CA ASP A 140 -9.62 -25.59 -50.31
C ASP A 140 -8.51 -24.62 -49.86
N ASP A 141 -8.59 -24.15 -48.61
CA ASP A 141 -7.69 -23.10 -48.10
C ASP A 141 -6.24 -23.62 -47.94
N LEU A 142 -6.02 -24.94 -47.94
CA LEU A 142 -4.69 -25.55 -47.87
C LEU A 142 -4.08 -25.87 -49.25
N ASN A 143 -4.73 -25.46 -50.34
CA ASN A 143 -4.21 -25.67 -51.69
C ASN A 143 -2.86 -24.95 -51.86
N PRO A 144 -1.76 -25.65 -52.19
CA PRO A 144 -0.46 -25.03 -52.43
C PRO A 144 -0.43 -24.04 -53.59
N ALA A 145 -1.46 -23.98 -54.45
CA ALA A 145 -1.60 -22.97 -55.49
C ALA A 145 -2.16 -21.63 -54.99
N ASN A 146 -2.75 -21.60 -53.78
CA ASN A 146 -3.30 -20.37 -53.19
C ASN A 146 -2.20 -19.34 -52.94
N ASP A 147 -2.52 -18.06 -53.09
CA ASP A 147 -1.61 -16.98 -52.69
C ASP A 147 -1.58 -16.82 -51.16
N PHE A 148 -0.74 -15.89 -50.68
CA PHE A 148 -0.59 -15.64 -49.25
C PHE A 148 -1.87 -15.11 -48.57
N ARG A 149 -2.83 -14.55 -49.31
CA ARG A 149 -4.10 -14.05 -48.75
C ARG A 149 -5.10 -15.20 -48.56
N HIS A 150 -5.02 -16.23 -49.40
CA HIS A 150 -5.98 -17.33 -49.43
C HIS A 150 -5.47 -18.64 -48.81
N ILE A 151 -4.16 -18.78 -48.56
CA ILE A 151 -3.61 -19.96 -47.88
C ILE A 151 -3.92 -19.95 -46.37
N ALA A 152 -4.47 -21.04 -45.84
CA ALA A 152 -4.64 -21.27 -44.40
C ALA A 152 -3.36 -21.82 -43.76
N TYR A 153 -3.28 -21.74 -42.45
CA TYR A 153 -2.24 -22.38 -41.65
C TYR A 153 -2.54 -23.89 -41.47
N ASP A 154 -1.68 -24.75 -41.99
CA ASP A 154 -1.74 -26.20 -41.77
C ASP A 154 -1.14 -26.54 -40.39
N ALA A 155 -1.98 -26.50 -39.35
CA ALA A 155 -1.52 -26.76 -37.99
C ALA A 155 -0.90 -28.17 -37.82
N PRO A 156 -1.49 -29.28 -38.30
CA PRO A 156 -0.84 -30.59 -38.26
C PRO A 156 0.53 -30.63 -38.96
N PHE A 157 0.67 -30.01 -40.13
CA PHE A 157 1.94 -29.96 -40.87
C PHE A 157 3.04 -29.28 -40.08
N HIS A 158 2.74 -28.13 -39.47
CA HIS A 158 3.69 -27.36 -38.69
C HIS A 158 4.03 -28.05 -37.37
N LEU A 159 3.02 -28.54 -36.65
CA LEU A 159 3.21 -29.25 -35.38
C LEU A 159 4.10 -30.48 -35.55
N ALA A 160 3.92 -31.26 -36.62
CA ALA A 160 4.72 -32.45 -36.87
C ALA A 160 6.22 -32.15 -37.09
N LYS A 161 6.55 -30.94 -37.56
CA LYS A 161 7.93 -30.51 -37.85
C LYS A 161 8.58 -29.71 -36.72
N LEU A 162 7.80 -29.26 -35.74
CA LEU A 162 8.35 -28.62 -34.56
C LEU A 162 9.27 -29.58 -33.79
N PRO A 163 10.36 -29.07 -33.18
CA PRO A 163 11.19 -29.85 -32.26
C PRO A 163 10.37 -30.44 -31.10
N ALA A 164 10.88 -31.50 -30.47
CA ALA A 164 10.19 -32.16 -29.36
C ALA A 164 9.87 -31.20 -28.20
N GLY A 165 10.77 -30.25 -27.89
CA GLY A 165 10.57 -29.21 -26.89
C GLY A 165 9.38 -28.31 -27.24
N ALA A 166 9.38 -27.71 -28.44
CA ALA A 166 8.27 -26.87 -28.92
C ALA A 166 6.92 -27.61 -28.98
N ARG A 167 6.89 -28.89 -29.39
CA ARG A 167 5.64 -29.69 -29.35
C ARG A 167 5.12 -29.90 -27.92
N THR A 168 6.03 -30.09 -26.97
CA THR A 168 5.69 -30.20 -25.55
C THR A 168 5.15 -28.86 -25.03
N ALA A 169 5.80 -27.75 -25.40
CA ALA A 169 5.35 -26.41 -25.06
C ALA A 169 3.96 -26.10 -25.64
N VAL A 170 3.63 -26.51 -26.88
CA VAL A 170 2.27 -26.38 -27.44
C VAL A 170 1.23 -27.04 -26.52
N GLN A 171 1.50 -28.25 -26.04
CA GLN A 171 0.59 -28.97 -25.14
C GLN A 171 0.46 -28.27 -23.79
N GLN A 172 1.58 -27.83 -23.21
CA GLN A 172 1.63 -27.14 -21.93
C GLN A 172 0.90 -25.79 -21.98
N LEU A 173 1.21 -24.92 -22.96
CA LEU A 173 0.56 -23.63 -23.13
C LEU A 173 -0.95 -23.78 -23.38
N THR A 174 -1.36 -24.79 -24.16
CA THR A 174 -2.79 -25.08 -24.37
C THR A 174 -3.48 -25.42 -23.06
N ALA A 175 -2.95 -26.39 -22.32
CA ALA A 175 -3.53 -26.83 -21.04
C ALA A 175 -3.55 -25.70 -20.00
N ASP A 176 -2.48 -24.91 -19.96
CA ASP A 176 -2.34 -23.78 -19.05
C ASP A 176 -3.37 -22.68 -19.38
N ALA A 177 -3.50 -22.30 -20.65
CA ALA A 177 -4.52 -21.34 -21.08
C ALA A 177 -5.94 -21.81 -20.75
N GLU A 178 -6.26 -23.08 -21.01
CA GLU A 178 -7.57 -23.63 -20.68
C GLU A 178 -7.87 -23.65 -19.18
N ALA A 179 -6.85 -23.87 -18.35
CA ALA A 179 -6.96 -23.85 -16.90
C ALA A 179 -7.15 -22.43 -16.37
N ASN A 180 -6.49 -21.45 -16.99
CA ASN A 180 -6.21 -20.14 -16.39
C ASN A 180 -6.76 -18.92 -17.13
N ARG A 181 -7.44 -19.09 -18.26
CA ARG A 181 -8.00 -17.97 -19.04
C ARG A 181 -8.95 -17.06 -18.27
N GLY A 182 -9.05 -15.83 -18.78
CA GLY A 182 -9.93 -14.79 -18.24
C GLY A 182 -11.43 -15.06 -18.40
N PRO A 183 -12.27 -14.16 -17.89
CA PRO A 183 -11.89 -12.94 -17.15
C PRO A 183 -11.32 -13.27 -15.77
N TRP A 184 -10.28 -12.53 -15.37
CA TRP A 184 -9.81 -12.57 -13.98
C TRP A 184 -10.56 -11.55 -13.13
N THR A 185 -10.65 -11.86 -11.85
CA THR A 185 -11.18 -10.98 -10.81
C THR A 185 -10.12 -10.78 -9.74
N ALA A 186 -10.11 -9.60 -9.13
CA ALA A 186 -9.22 -9.26 -8.04
C ALA A 186 -10.05 -8.73 -6.87
N SER A 187 -9.66 -9.04 -5.64
CA SER A 187 -10.25 -8.45 -4.44
C SER A 187 -9.19 -8.18 -3.38
N VAL A 188 -9.45 -7.19 -2.54
CA VAL A 188 -8.68 -6.93 -1.32
C VAL A 188 -9.59 -7.18 -0.14
N THR A 189 -9.11 -7.91 0.85
CA THR A 189 -9.81 -8.18 2.10
C THR A 189 -9.03 -7.58 3.25
N ALA A 190 -9.65 -6.61 3.92
CA ALA A 190 -9.15 -6.05 5.17
C ALA A 190 -9.38 -7.05 6.33
N PRO A 191 -8.65 -6.91 7.46
CA PRO A 191 -8.93 -7.66 8.68
C PRO A 191 -10.38 -7.48 9.14
N LYS A 192 -10.95 -8.53 9.73
CA LYS A 192 -12.33 -8.49 10.26
C LYS A 192 -12.43 -7.71 11.57
N ASP A 193 -11.38 -7.77 12.39
CA ASP A 193 -11.38 -7.13 13.70
C ASP A 193 -11.13 -5.62 13.58
N PRO A 194 -11.73 -4.79 14.45
CA PRO A 194 -11.43 -3.37 14.53
C PRO A 194 -9.93 -3.12 14.64
N GLN A 195 -9.43 -2.17 13.86
CA GLN A 195 -8.00 -1.92 13.80
C GLN A 195 -7.56 -0.91 14.86
N THR A 196 -6.33 -1.05 15.34
CA THR A 196 -5.69 -0.08 16.23
C THR A 196 -4.55 0.62 15.50
N ILE A 197 -4.56 1.96 15.48
CA ILE A 197 -3.49 2.77 14.87
C ILE A 197 -2.15 2.41 15.50
N GLY A 198 -1.15 2.18 14.65
CA GLY A 198 0.18 1.72 15.06
C GLY A 198 0.29 0.22 15.36
N THR A 199 -0.78 -0.57 15.15
CA THR A 199 -0.74 -2.04 15.28
C THR A 199 -0.91 -2.69 13.91
N ALA A 200 0.05 -3.51 13.50
CA ALA A 200 0.00 -4.20 12.22
C ALA A 200 -1.09 -5.27 12.21
N ALA A 201 -1.75 -5.43 11.05
CA ALA A 201 -2.67 -6.54 10.82
C ALA A 201 -2.56 -7.05 9.38
N LYS A 202 -3.00 -8.29 9.17
CA LYS A 202 -2.86 -8.98 7.89
C LYS A 202 -3.99 -8.61 6.92
N TRP A 203 -3.61 -8.01 5.80
CA TRP A 203 -4.48 -7.79 4.65
C TRP A 203 -4.21 -8.86 3.59
N THR A 204 -5.25 -9.23 2.84
CA THR A 204 -5.15 -10.29 1.82
C THR A 204 -5.63 -9.76 0.47
N VAL A 205 -4.83 -9.93 -0.56
CA VAL A 205 -5.24 -9.76 -1.97
C VAL A 205 -5.52 -11.15 -2.53
N THR A 206 -6.60 -11.30 -3.27
CA THR A 206 -6.92 -12.55 -3.99
C THR A 206 -7.16 -12.27 -5.47
N VAL A 207 -6.70 -13.19 -6.32
CA VAL A 207 -6.90 -13.15 -7.77
C VAL A 207 -7.46 -14.50 -8.21
N HIS A 208 -8.60 -14.50 -8.87
CA HIS A 208 -9.24 -15.71 -9.39
C HIS A 208 -9.53 -15.60 -10.88
N ASN A 209 -9.47 -16.72 -11.61
CA ASN A 209 -9.93 -16.79 -12.99
C ASN A 209 -11.45 -16.97 -13.11
N ALA A 210 -11.92 -17.13 -14.36
CA ALA A 210 -13.33 -17.29 -14.69
C ALA A 210 -13.98 -18.53 -14.07
N LYS A 211 -13.19 -19.55 -13.71
CA LYS A 211 -13.65 -20.78 -13.05
C LYS A 211 -13.61 -20.67 -11.52
N GLY A 212 -13.17 -19.53 -10.98
CA GLY A 212 -12.99 -19.33 -9.54
C GLY A 212 -11.71 -19.93 -8.97
N ASN A 213 -10.81 -20.46 -9.81
CA ASN A 213 -9.52 -20.97 -9.35
C ASN A 213 -8.56 -19.81 -9.09
N GLY A 214 -7.73 -19.97 -8.06
CA GLY A 214 -6.70 -18.99 -7.70
C GLY A 214 -5.60 -18.87 -8.75
N MET A 215 -5.19 -17.64 -9.03
CA MET A 215 -4.15 -17.34 -10.02
C MET A 215 -2.78 -17.16 -9.38
N ALA A 216 -1.88 -18.12 -9.60
CA ALA A 216 -0.52 -18.10 -9.07
C ALA A 216 0.39 -17.09 -9.79
N ASP A 217 1.44 -16.65 -9.10
CA ASP A 217 2.54 -15.87 -9.66
C ASP A 217 2.06 -14.60 -10.40
N VAL A 218 1.01 -13.97 -9.88
CA VAL A 218 0.49 -12.69 -10.39
C VAL A 218 1.16 -11.54 -9.64
N PRO A 219 1.94 -10.67 -10.30
CA PRO A 219 2.47 -9.48 -9.68
C PRO A 219 1.34 -8.50 -9.34
N VAL A 220 1.35 -8.00 -8.10
CA VAL A 220 0.38 -7.04 -7.58
C VAL A 220 1.12 -5.84 -7.01
N SER A 221 0.73 -4.64 -7.45
CA SER A 221 1.12 -3.39 -6.80
C SER A 221 0.04 -2.97 -5.83
N LEU A 222 0.39 -2.74 -4.57
CA LEU A 222 -0.51 -2.31 -3.52
C LEU A 222 -0.18 -0.88 -3.10
N LYS A 223 -1.17 0.00 -3.16
CA LYS A 223 -1.08 1.37 -2.65
C LYS A 223 -1.96 1.52 -1.42
N LEU A 224 -1.38 2.05 -0.35
CA LEU A 224 -2.01 2.28 0.93
C LEU A 224 -2.36 3.75 1.11
N LYS A 225 -3.40 4.02 1.90
CA LYS A 225 -3.76 5.33 2.41
C LYS A 225 -4.03 5.20 3.90
N ASP A 226 -3.55 6.15 4.70
CA ASP A 226 -3.70 6.16 6.17
C ASP A 226 -3.18 4.86 6.80
N ALA A 227 -2.18 4.27 6.15
CA ALA A 227 -1.56 3.00 6.52
C ALA A 227 -0.18 2.86 5.86
N THR A 228 0.66 2.01 6.45
CA THR A 228 2.01 1.70 5.93
C THR A 228 2.31 0.20 6.07
N VAL A 229 3.22 -0.31 5.25
CA VAL A 229 3.84 -1.63 5.45
C VAL A 229 5.10 -1.54 6.32
N LYS A 230 5.70 -2.68 6.65
CA LYS A 230 6.99 -2.74 7.35
C LYS A 230 8.03 -1.87 6.62
N GLY A 231 8.65 -0.95 7.36
CA GLY A 231 9.58 0.03 6.80
C GLY A 231 8.97 1.41 6.52
N GLY A 232 7.66 1.59 6.76
CA GLY A 232 6.99 2.89 6.71
C GLY A 232 6.57 3.36 5.31
N SER A 233 6.68 2.50 4.29
CA SER A 233 6.19 2.80 2.94
C SER A 233 4.67 2.66 2.86
N ASP A 234 4.04 3.50 2.04
CA ASP A 234 2.64 3.42 1.64
C ASP A 234 2.43 2.56 0.37
N GLU A 235 3.49 1.92 -0.13
CA GLU A 235 3.43 1.03 -1.30
C GLU A 235 4.04 -0.33 -0.99
N ALA A 236 3.53 -1.38 -1.64
CA ALA A 236 4.10 -2.72 -1.58
C ALA A 236 3.95 -3.46 -2.90
N SER A 237 4.96 -4.26 -3.26
CA SER A 237 4.88 -5.21 -4.36
C SER A 237 4.68 -6.62 -3.79
N LEU A 238 3.67 -7.32 -4.28
CA LEU A 238 3.29 -8.65 -3.85
C LEU A 238 3.24 -9.58 -5.06
N THR A 239 3.34 -10.88 -4.81
CA THR A 239 3.10 -11.93 -5.81
C THR A 239 2.15 -12.94 -5.20
N THR A 240 1.12 -13.32 -5.94
CA THR A 240 0.16 -14.34 -5.46
C THR A 240 0.80 -15.71 -5.37
N GLY A 241 0.47 -16.47 -4.33
CA GLY A 241 0.81 -17.87 -4.19
C GLY A 241 -0.06 -18.77 -5.07
N LYS A 242 0.17 -20.09 -4.96
CA LYS A 242 -0.51 -21.12 -5.78
C LYS A 242 -2.04 -21.10 -5.69
N ASP A 243 -2.58 -20.59 -4.59
CA ASP A 243 -4.01 -20.46 -4.33
C ASP A 243 -4.59 -19.11 -4.78
N GLY A 244 -3.81 -18.28 -5.48
CA GLY A 244 -4.22 -16.96 -5.92
C GLY A 244 -4.20 -15.89 -4.83
N THR A 245 -3.62 -16.17 -3.67
CA THR A 245 -3.61 -15.22 -2.55
C THR A 245 -2.23 -14.60 -2.32
N ALA A 246 -2.21 -13.32 -1.96
CA ALA A 246 -1.03 -12.63 -1.45
C ALA A 246 -1.39 -11.91 -0.16
N THR A 247 -0.48 -11.91 0.82
CA THR A 247 -0.78 -11.33 2.14
C THR A 247 0.29 -10.35 2.57
N VAL A 248 -0.11 -9.28 3.24
CA VAL A 248 0.79 -8.22 3.70
C VAL A 248 0.36 -7.72 5.07
N GLU A 249 1.35 -7.41 5.91
CA GLU A 249 1.12 -6.74 7.19
C GLU A 249 1.05 -5.24 6.97
N VAL A 250 -0.10 -4.66 7.33
CA VAL A 250 -0.39 -3.24 7.17
C VAL A 250 -0.65 -2.63 8.54
N THR A 251 0.05 -1.56 8.85
CA THR A 251 -0.07 -0.78 10.08
C THR A 251 -0.86 0.50 9.79
N PRO A 252 -2.06 0.67 10.34
CA PRO A 252 -2.81 1.91 10.19
C PRO A 252 -2.07 3.10 10.81
N THR A 253 -2.08 4.23 10.11
CA THR A 253 -1.54 5.52 10.56
C THR A 253 -2.63 6.58 10.73
N GLY A 254 -3.85 6.33 10.20
CA GLY A 254 -5.04 7.17 10.40
C GLY A 254 -6.29 6.34 10.68
N THR A 255 -7.45 6.99 10.76
CA THR A 255 -8.71 6.36 11.19
C THR A 255 -9.43 5.57 10.10
N GLU A 256 -9.07 5.78 8.84
CA GLU A 256 -9.68 5.10 7.68
C GLU A 256 -8.62 4.46 6.77
N PRO A 257 -7.80 3.53 7.30
CA PRO A 257 -6.82 2.82 6.48
C PRO A 257 -7.50 2.14 5.30
N SER A 258 -6.92 2.31 4.11
CA SER A 258 -7.39 1.64 2.90
C SER A 258 -6.22 1.15 2.05
N ALA A 259 -6.48 0.11 1.28
CA ALA A 259 -5.54 -0.49 0.37
C ALA A 259 -6.18 -0.66 -1.01
N THR A 260 -5.45 -0.26 -2.04
CA THR A 260 -5.81 -0.40 -3.45
C THR A 260 -4.79 -1.29 -4.12
N ALA A 261 -5.22 -2.47 -4.56
CA ALA A 261 -4.40 -3.39 -5.34
C ALA A 261 -4.62 -3.14 -6.83
N THR A 262 -3.53 -3.13 -7.59
CA THR A 262 -3.49 -2.98 -9.04
C THR A 262 -2.63 -4.08 -9.65
N LEU A 263 -3.14 -4.74 -10.68
CA LEU A 263 -2.43 -5.81 -11.39
C LEU A 263 -2.85 -5.89 -12.87
N ALA A 264 -2.03 -6.53 -13.69
CA ALA A 264 -2.42 -6.90 -15.05
C ALA A 264 -3.18 -8.24 -15.03
N GLY A 265 -4.33 -8.27 -15.69
CA GLY A 265 -5.07 -9.49 -15.98
C GLY A 265 -5.31 -9.64 -17.48
N PRO A 266 -5.79 -10.80 -17.95
CA PRO A 266 -6.05 -10.99 -19.37
C PRO A 266 -7.18 -10.07 -19.83
N ALA A 267 -6.99 -9.43 -20.98
CA ALA A 267 -8.01 -8.63 -21.66
C ALA A 267 -9.22 -9.50 -22.00
N ASP A 268 -10.40 -8.90 -21.97
CA ASP A 268 -11.65 -9.60 -22.28
C ASP A 268 -11.63 -10.15 -23.70
N LYS A 269 -10.97 -9.43 -24.61
CA LYS A 269 -10.71 -9.80 -26.00
C LYS A 269 -9.33 -9.28 -26.40
N PRO A 270 -8.54 -10.05 -27.16
CA PRO A 270 -7.25 -9.58 -27.65
C PRO A 270 -7.43 -8.57 -28.77
N TYR A 271 -6.59 -7.54 -28.80
CA TYR A 271 -6.55 -6.52 -29.85
C TYR A 271 -5.25 -6.60 -30.61
N VAL A 272 -5.32 -6.29 -31.90
CA VAL A 272 -4.14 -6.23 -32.77
C VAL A 272 -3.63 -4.81 -32.92
N GLN A 273 -2.43 -4.71 -33.49
CA GLN A 273 -1.97 -3.52 -34.18
C GLN A 273 -2.05 -3.78 -35.69
N ALA A 274 -2.60 -2.81 -36.42
CA ALA A 274 -2.72 -2.87 -37.88
C ALA A 274 -1.54 -2.13 -38.53
N PRO A 275 -0.84 -2.74 -39.49
CA PRO A 275 0.25 -2.07 -40.20
C PRO A 275 -0.31 -0.98 -41.13
N VAL A 276 0.50 0.02 -41.43
CA VAL A 276 0.15 1.04 -42.44
C VAL A 276 0.21 0.45 -43.85
N ASP A 277 1.15 -0.46 -44.10
CA ASP A 277 1.18 -1.28 -45.33
C ASP A 277 0.17 -2.44 -45.23
N VAL A 278 -0.76 -2.50 -46.18
CA VAL A 278 -1.88 -3.46 -46.18
C VAL A 278 -1.48 -4.92 -46.43
N ASP A 279 -0.25 -5.16 -46.89
CA ASP A 279 0.27 -6.51 -47.16
C ASP A 279 1.18 -7.04 -46.03
N THR A 280 1.47 -6.22 -45.03
CA THR A 280 2.17 -6.62 -43.80
C THR A 280 1.21 -7.32 -42.82
N GLN A 281 1.74 -8.25 -42.02
CA GLN A 281 0.99 -8.95 -40.98
C GLN A 281 0.48 -7.99 -39.90
N ARG A 282 -0.78 -8.17 -39.48
CA ARG A 282 -1.23 -7.67 -38.16
C ARG A 282 -0.45 -8.37 -37.05
N VAL A 283 -0.20 -7.65 -35.96
CA VAL A 283 0.58 -8.17 -34.83
C VAL A 283 -0.10 -7.97 -33.50
N VAL A 284 0.32 -8.78 -32.52
CA VAL A 284 0.01 -8.64 -31.10
C VAL A 284 1.33 -8.59 -30.32
N SER A 285 1.46 -7.68 -29.35
CA SER A 285 2.60 -7.64 -28.41
C SER A 285 2.13 -8.05 -27.01
N THR A 286 1.46 -7.14 -26.33
CA THR A 286 0.86 -7.31 -25.00
C THR A 286 -0.64 -6.96 -25.00
N GLY A 287 -1.26 -6.87 -26.18
CA GLY A 287 -2.68 -6.50 -26.38
C GLY A 287 -3.70 -7.49 -25.78
N GLY A 288 -3.22 -8.48 -25.03
CA GLY A 288 -3.99 -9.42 -24.23
C GLY A 288 -4.11 -9.01 -22.77
N GLU A 289 -3.79 -7.78 -22.37
CA GLU A 289 -3.80 -7.34 -20.97
C GLU A 289 -4.84 -6.25 -20.69
N LYS A 290 -5.41 -6.27 -19.50
CA LYS A 290 -6.21 -5.19 -18.90
C LYS A 290 -5.75 -4.94 -17.47
N GLN A 291 -5.84 -3.70 -17.02
CA GLN A 291 -5.59 -3.39 -15.62
C GLN A 291 -6.80 -3.77 -14.76
N LEU A 292 -6.56 -4.51 -13.69
CA LEU A 292 -7.53 -4.81 -12.64
C LEU A 292 -7.19 -4.01 -11.40
N THR A 293 -8.22 -3.41 -10.79
CA THR A 293 -8.11 -2.64 -9.56
C THR A 293 -9.10 -3.15 -8.53
N ALA A 294 -8.63 -3.39 -7.31
CA ALA A 294 -9.44 -3.80 -6.18
C ALA A 294 -9.13 -2.93 -4.97
N LYS A 295 -10.14 -2.60 -4.16
CA LYS A 295 -9.97 -1.72 -3.00
C LYS A 295 -10.71 -2.27 -1.78
N ALA A 296 -10.08 -2.12 -0.62
CA ALA A 296 -10.74 -2.30 0.67
C ALA A 296 -10.36 -1.17 1.64
N SER A 297 -11.24 -0.92 2.60
CA SER A 297 -11.03 0.02 3.70
C SER A 297 -11.61 -0.56 4.98
N VAL A 298 -11.03 -0.19 6.11
CA VAL A 298 -11.52 -0.54 7.45
C VAL A 298 -11.37 0.67 8.35
N THR A 299 -12.08 0.70 9.48
CA THR A 299 -11.90 1.74 10.49
C THR A 299 -10.80 1.33 11.46
N ALA A 300 -9.99 2.31 11.85
CA ALA A 300 -8.98 2.17 12.89
C ALA A 300 -9.20 3.20 13.99
N ARG A 301 -8.86 2.82 15.22
CA ARG A 301 -8.92 3.68 16.40
C ARG A 301 -7.55 3.79 17.04
N THR A 302 -7.29 4.89 17.72
CA THR A 302 -6.12 5.04 18.60
C THR A 302 -6.14 3.99 19.71
N LYS A 303 -4.98 3.72 20.33
CA LYS A 303 -4.92 2.83 21.51
C LYS A 303 -5.78 3.41 22.64
N PRO A 304 -6.59 2.59 23.34
CA PRO A 304 -7.36 3.08 24.48
C PRO A 304 -6.43 3.64 25.55
N GLY A 305 -6.92 4.66 26.25
CA GLY A 305 -6.24 5.24 27.41
C GLY A 305 -6.91 4.83 28.71
N ALA A 306 -6.29 5.20 29.82
CA ALA A 306 -6.87 5.06 31.15
C ALA A 306 -6.70 6.36 31.94
N VAL A 307 -7.51 6.52 32.99
CA VAL A 307 -7.30 7.55 34.01
C VAL A 307 -7.21 6.88 35.37
N HIS A 308 -6.24 7.30 36.16
CA HIS A 308 -6.06 6.94 37.55
C HIS A 308 -6.16 8.20 38.40
N ILE A 309 -6.94 8.13 39.46
CA ILE A 309 -7.35 9.29 40.25
C ILE A 309 -6.99 9.01 41.69
N ALA A 310 -6.24 9.92 42.30
CA ALA A 310 -5.94 9.89 43.72
C ALA A 310 -6.66 11.04 44.43
N LYS A 311 -7.47 10.71 45.45
CA LYS A 311 -8.07 11.69 46.34
C LYS A 311 -7.28 11.73 47.64
N LEU A 312 -6.65 12.86 47.92
CA LEU A 312 -5.74 13.00 49.05
C LEU A 312 -6.23 14.04 50.06
N ASP A 313 -5.84 13.84 51.31
CA ASP A 313 -5.89 14.83 52.36
C ASP A 313 -4.71 15.81 52.20
N ALA A 314 -5.01 17.10 52.00
CA ALA A 314 -4.01 18.12 51.67
C ALA A 314 -2.94 18.30 52.78
N LYS A 315 -3.23 17.89 54.01
CA LYS A 315 -2.34 18.08 55.16
C LYS A 315 -1.43 16.88 55.42
N SER A 316 -1.94 15.67 55.23
CA SER A 316 -1.26 14.41 55.57
C SER A 316 -0.80 13.62 54.34
N GLY A 317 -1.31 13.93 53.15
CA GLY A 317 -1.06 13.19 51.92
C GLY A 317 -1.69 11.80 51.89
N LYS A 318 -2.54 11.45 52.87
CA LYS A 318 -3.22 10.16 52.92
C LYS A 318 -4.41 10.11 51.96
N GLY A 319 -4.74 8.92 51.48
CA GLY A 319 -5.91 8.68 50.64
C GLY A 319 -7.22 8.91 51.39
N ILE A 320 -8.21 9.48 50.69
CA ILE A 320 -9.58 9.63 51.18
C ILE A 320 -10.48 8.68 50.39
N SER A 321 -10.98 7.64 51.06
CA SER A 321 -11.92 6.68 50.49
C SER A 321 -13.37 7.18 50.52
N GLY A 322 -14.23 6.64 49.66
CA GLY A 322 -15.67 6.88 49.66
C GLY A 322 -16.09 8.19 48.99
N VAL A 323 -15.17 8.91 48.34
CA VAL A 323 -15.47 10.18 47.68
C VAL A 323 -16.07 9.92 46.30
N ALA A 324 -17.19 10.57 46.02
CA ALA A 324 -17.87 10.50 44.72
C ALA A 324 -17.31 11.55 43.76
N LEU A 325 -16.75 11.09 42.65
CA LEU A 325 -16.11 11.90 41.62
C LEU A 325 -16.82 11.69 40.28
N ARG A 326 -17.27 12.74 39.61
CA ARG A 326 -17.82 12.67 38.25
C ARG A 326 -16.71 12.70 37.22
N LEU A 327 -16.74 11.74 36.29
CA LEU A 327 -15.85 11.68 35.14
C LEU A 327 -16.46 12.43 33.95
N THR A 328 -15.90 13.58 33.60
CA THR A 328 -16.44 14.48 32.58
C THR A 328 -15.44 14.74 31.46
N ALA A 329 -15.93 15.30 30.36
CA ALA A 329 -15.11 15.92 29.34
C ALA A 329 -14.54 17.27 29.82
N LYS A 330 -13.83 17.96 28.93
CA LYS A 330 -13.22 19.29 29.12
C LYS A 330 -14.14 20.35 29.75
N ASP A 331 -15.43 20.31 29.43
CA ASP A 331 -16.41 21.31 29.88
C ASP A 331 -16.91 21.08 31.32
N LYS A 332 -16.33 20.10 32.03
CA LYS A 332 -16.70 19.70 33.40
C LYS A 332 -18.17 19.28 33.58
N THR A 333 -18.89 19.04 32.50
CA THR A 333 -20.36 18.83 32.54
C THR A 333 -20.82 17.72 31.62
N SER A 334 -20.28 17.62 30.41
CA SER A 334 -20.53 16.52 29.48
C SER A 334 -19.79 15.25 29.93
N PRO A 335 -20.33 14.05 29.65
CA PRO A 335 -19.65 12.79 29.97
C PRO A 335 -18.36 12.62 29.14
N ALA A 336 -17.33 12.03 29.75
CA ALA A 336 -16.18 11.51 29.00
C ALA A 336 -16.61 10.35 28.07
N LYS A 337 -15.78 10.00 27.09
CA LYS A 337 -16.11 8.95 26.11
C LYS A 337 -15.30 7.67 26.31
N GLY A 338 -15.97 6.53 26.24
CA GLY A 338 -15.31 5.22 26.17
C GLY A 338 -14.68 4.99 24.79
N GLN A 339 -13.85 3.96 24.67
CA GLN A 339 -13.12 3.62 23.44
C GLN A 339 -14.05 3.31 22.25
N SER A 340 -15.28 2.88 22.50
CA SER A 340 -16.34 2.70 21.49
C SER A 340 -16.85 4.03 20.93
N GLY A 341 -16.60 5.15 21.60
CA GLY A 341 -17.13 6.48 21.29
C GLY A 341 -18.39 6.83 22.08
N ASP A 342 -18.92 5.89 22.86
CA ASP A 342 -20.11 6.09 23.67
C ASP A 342 -19.81 6.95 24.90
N SER A 343 -20.80 7.75 25.30
CA SER A 343 -20.73 8.57 26.51
C SER A 343 -20.73 7.68 27.75
N LEU A 344 -19.77 7.91 28.65
CA LEU A 344 -19.69 7.25 29.95
C LEU A 344 -20.67 7.92 30.92
N VAL A 345 -21.88 7.37 30.99
CA VAL A 345 -22.97 7.87 31.84
C VAL A 345 -23.30 6.90 32.97
N GLY A 346 -23.75 7.46 34.10
CA GLY A 346 -24.33 6.69 35.19
C GLY A 346 -25.79 6.31 34.93
N PRO A 347 -26.43 5.56 35.86
CA PRO A 347 -27.84 5.19 35.77
C PRO A 347 -28.81 6.38 35.72
N ASP A 348 -28.35 7.56 36.16
CA ASP A 348 -29.08 8.82 36.14
C ASP A 348 -28.98 9.56 34.79
N GLY A 349 -28.29 8.99 33.81
CA GLY A 349 -28.04 9.60 32.49
C GLY A 349 -27.06 10.77 32.53
N LYS A 350 -26.43 11.05 33.68
CA LYS A 350 -25.40 12.08 33.85
C LYS A 350 -24.01 11.46 33.76
N PRO A 351 -22.91 12.25 33.74
CA PRO A 351 -21.56 11.69 33.72
C PRO A 351 -21.33 10.65 34.81
N ALA A 352 -20.65 9.56 34.46
CA ALA A 352 -20.39 8.45 35.36
C ALA A 352 -19.74 8.92 36.68
N VAL A 353 -20.20 8.35 37.79
CA VAL A 353 -19.65 8.63 39.12
C VAL A 353 -18.72 7.49 39.50
N LEU A 354 -17.50 7.86 39.89
CA LEU A 354 -16.46 7.00 40.43
C LEU A 354 -16.42 7.18 41.94
N THR A 355 -16.23 6.09 42.69
CA THR A 355 -16.07 6.15 44.13
C THR A 355 -14.64 5.75 44.48
N THR A 356 -13.93 6.60 45.21
CA THR A 356 -12.57 6.27 45.65
C THR A 356 -12.61 5.14 46.67
N ALA A 357 -11.61 4.26 46.64
CA ALA A 357 -11.57 3.07 47.47
C ALA A 357 -10.21 2.89 48.17
N GLY A 358 -10.25 2.16 49.29
CA GLY A 358 -9.07 1.78 50.07
C GLY A 358 -8.33 2.94 50.74
N ASP A 359 -7.27 2.60 51.46
CA ASP A 359 -6.43 3.57 52.19
C ASP A 359 -5.63 4.51 51.27
N SER A 360 -5.54 4.17 49.97
CA SER A 360 -4.92 5.00 48.93
C SER A 360 -5.87 6.06 48.37
N GLY A 361 -7.18 5.95 48.61
CA GLY A 361 -8.16 6.93 48.12
C GLY A 361 -8.23 6.99 46.60
N GLU A 362 -8.13 5.83 45.94
CA GLU A 362 -7.96 5.75 44.48
C GLU A 362 -9.23 5.33 43.73
N ALA A 363 -9.34 5.79 42.49
CA ALA A 363 -10.30 5.31 41.51
C ALA A 363 -9.64 5.22 40.13
N ALA A 364 -10.12 4.33 39.26
CA ALA A 364 -9.57 4.18 37.91
C ALA A 364 -10.66 3.87 36.88
N VAL A 365 -10.45 4.34 35.65
CA VAL A 365 -11.27 4.00 34.48
C VAL A 365 -10.34 3.67 33.32
N ALA A 366 -10.55 2.51 32.71
CA ALA A 366 -9.82 2.06 31.53
C ALA A 366 -10.68 2.23 30.26
N ASP A 367 -10.13 1.84 29.11
CA ASP A 367 -10.83 1.81 27.83
C ASP A 367 -11.45 3.16 27.44
N LEU A 368 -10.70 4.23 27.65
CA LEU A 368 -11.09 5.60 27.28
C LEU A 368 -10.71 5.88 25.83
N GLN A 369 -11.55 6.63 25.13
CA GLN A 369 -11.19 7.19 23.82
C GLN A 369 -9.94 8.07 23.93
N THR A 370 -9.07 8.07 22.91
CA THR A 370 -7.88 8.92 22.91
C THR A 370 -7.65 9.59 21.56
N PRO A 371 -6.98 10.76 21.53
CA PRO A 371 -6.78 11.63 22.67
C PRO A 371 -8.11 12.27 23.12
N GLN A 372 -8.30 12.45 24.42
CA GLN A 372 -9.41 13.27 24.93
C GLN A 372 -8.98 13.99 26.21
N GLU A 373 -9.57 15.17 26.46
CA GLU A 373 -9.39 15.88 27.72
C GLU A 373 -10.49 15.47 28.69
N ILE A 374 -10.06 15.02 29.87
CA ILE A 374 -10.89 14.48 30.92
C ILE A 374 -10.74 15.36 32.14
N CYS A 375 -11.87 15.65 32.80
CA CYS A 375 -11.89 16.24 34.11
C CYS A 375 -12.56 15.28 35.09
N VAL A 376 -12.10 15.30 36.33
CA VAL A 376 -12.79 14.69 37.46
C VAL A 376 -13.27 15.80 38.39
N VAL A 377 -14.55 15.74 38.76
CA VAL A 377 -15.23 16.78 39.54
C VAL A 377 -15.83 16.16 40.79
N GLU A 378 -15.49 16.69 41.95
CA GLU A 378 -16.05 16.21 43.22
C GLU A 378 -17.55 16.53 43.31
N VAL A 379 -18.36 15.51 43.60
CA VAL A 379 -19.82 15.65 43.64
C VAL A 379 -20.28 16.23 44.98
N SER A 380 -19.61 15.85 46.06
CA SER A 380 -19.89 16.27 47.43
C SER A 380 -18.68 16.04 48.32
N PRO A 381 -18.45 16.87 49.34
CA PRO A 381 -17.32 16.70 50.23
C PRO A 381 -17.47 15.42 51.08
N PRO A 382 -16.37 14.68 51.33
CA PRO A 382 -16.35 13.64 52.35
C PRO A 382 -16.57 14.24 53.73
N ALA A 383 -17.05 13.41 54.67
CA ALA A 383 -17.26 13.83 56.05
C ALA A 383 -15.95 14.38 56.67
N GLY A 384 -16.02 15.59 57.23
CA GLY A 384 -14.86 16.28 57.83
C GLY A 384 -14.02 17.10 56.85
N TYR A 385 -14.52 17.38 55.65
CA TYR A 385 -13.87 18.18 54.61
C TYR A 385 -14.81 19.23 53.97
N ASP A 386 -15.97 19.48 54.57
CA ASP A 386 -17.02 20.34 54.04
C ASP A 386 -16.76 21.85 54.21
N ASP A 387 -15.87 22.26 55.11
CA ASP A 387 -15.58 23.69 55.36
C ASP A 387 -15.01 24.42 54.13
N ALA A 388 -14.23 23.70 53.30
CA ALA A 388 -13.55 24.25 52.13
C ALA A 388 -14.27 23.97 50.79
N PHE A 389 -15.41 23.28 50.82
CA PHE A 389 -16.11 22.87 49.60
C PHE A 389 -17.05 23.95 49.07
N ASN A 390 -16.89 24.34 47.80
CA ASN A 390 -17.81 25.23 47.10
C ASN A 390 -18.61 24.43 46.05
N PRO A 391 -19.94 24.28 46.18
CA PRO A 391 -20.74 23.58 45.18
C PRO A 391 -20.80 24.27 43.81
N GLU A 392 -20.54 25.59 43.74
CA GLU A 392 -20.49 26.34 42.47
C GLU A 392 -19.13 26.23 41.77
N ASP A 393 -18.08 25.87 42.50
CA ASP A 393 -16.73 25.61 42.00
C ASP A 393 -16.11 24.41 42.73
N PRO A 394 -16.65 23.19 42.49
CA PRO A 394 -16.20 22.01 43.20
C PRO A 394 -14.74 21.67 42.86
N PRO A 395 -13.99 21.09 43.80
CA PRO A 395 -12.64 20.59 43.54
C PRO A 395 -12.61 19.71 42.29
N SER A 396 -11.69 20.01 41.39
CA SER A 396 -11.57 19.30 40.12
C SER A 396 -10.13 19.25 39.62
N ALA A 397 -9.82 18.20 38.86
CA ALA A 397 -8.55 18.02 38.18
C ALA A 397 -8.80 17.60 36.73
N CYS A 398 -8.03 18.16 35.79
CA CYS A 398 -8.18 17.88 34.37
C CYS A 398 -6.85 17.51 33.73
N GLY A 399 -6.89 16.73 32.65
CA GLY A 399 -5.73 16.41 31.83
C GLY A 399 -6.12 15.73 30.53
N THR A 400 -5.17 15.61 29.61
CA THR A 400 -5.38 14.89 28.34
C THR A 400 -4.88 13.46 28.46
N VAL A 401 -5.78 12.48 28.26
CA VAL A 401 -5.37 11.08 28.11
C VAL A 401 -4.89 10.86 26.68
N GLN A 402 -3.63 10.44 26.54
CA GLN A 402 -2.99 10.15 25.25
C GLN A 402 -3.18 8.68 24.85
N PRO A 403 -3.06 8.34 23.56
CA PRO A 403 -3.22 6.95 23.09
C PRO A 403 -2.31 5.94 23.81
N GLY A 404 -2.91 4.97 24.52
CA GLY A 404 -2.18 3.92 25.24
C GLY A 404 -1.65 4.33 26.61
N ASP A 405 -1.81 5.59 27.01
CA ASP A 405 -1.29 6.11 28.27
C ASP A 405 -2.32 6.04 29.40
N THR A 406 -1.82 6.08 30.64
CA THR A 406 -2.64 6.31 31.83
C THR A 406 -2.44 7.74 32.33
N LEU A 407 -3.50 8.55 32.30
CA LEU A 407 -3.51 9.88 32.86
C LEU A 407 -3.65 9.79 34.39
N ALA A 408 -2.69 10.32 35.14
CA ALA A 408 -2.79 10.44 36.59
C ALA A 408 -3.37 11.81 36.97
N LEU A 409 -4.43 11.82 37.78
CA LEU A 409 -5.06 13.03 38.32
C LEU A 409 -5.08 12.98 39.85
N THR A 410 -4.91 14.13 40.49
CA THR A 410 -4.94 14.25 41.95
C THR A 410 -5.90 15.36 42.35
N ILE A 411 -6.77 15.07 43.31
CA ILE A 411 -7.66 16.05 43.94
C ILE A 411 -7.39 16.04 45.46
N GLU A 412 -7.06 17.19 46.02
CA GLU A 412 -6.79 17.35 47.45
C GLU A 412 -7.96 18.03 48.16
N ASN A 413 -8.31 17.57 49.37
CA ASN A 413 -9.24 18.30 50.25
C ASN A 413 -8.52 18.69 51.54
N SER A 414 -8.82 19.89 52.01
CA SER A 414 -8.39 20.36 53.33
C SER A 414 -9.37 19.87 54.39
N PRO A 415 -8.91 19.19 55.44
CA PRO A 415 -9.78 18.77 56.53
C PRO A 415 -10.32 19.98 57.29
N ASN A 416 -11.52 19.86 57.85
CA ASN A 416 -12.16 20.90 58.68
C ASN A 416 -11.26 21.27 59.87
N GLU A 417 -11.27 22.55 60.24
CA GLU A 417 -10.53 23.01 61.40
C GLU A 417 -11.31 22.70 62.68
N VAL A 418 -10.77 21.82 63.53
CA VAL A 418 -11.32 21.60 64.87
C VAL A 418 -10.78 22.68 65.80
N PRO A 419 -11.63 23.50 66.46
CA PRO A 419 -11.17 24.50 67.41
C PRO A 419 -10.41 23.83 68.56
N THR A 420 -9.09 24.07 68.66
CA THR A 420 -8.24 23.48 69.70
C THR A 420 -8.40 24.13 71.08
N ALA A 421 -9.30 25.12 71.23
CA ALA A 421 -9.57 25.80 72.48
C ALA A 421 -11.07 25.80 72.77
N ILE A 422 -11.49 24.94 73.70
CA ILE A 422 -12.76 25.13 74.42
C ILE A 422 -12.46 26.19 75.48
N PRO A 423 -13.11 27.36 75.49
CA PRO A 423 -13.01 28.28 76.60
C PRO A 423 -13.78 27.70 77.78
N ALA A 424 -13.14 26.80 78.53
CA ALA A 424 -13.56 26.48 79.87
C ALA A 424 -13.28 27.70 80.75
N GLY A 425 -14.25 28.03 81.60
CA GLY A 425 -14.34 29.27 82.36
C GLY A 425 -13.06 29.70 83.07
N ALA A 426 -12.95 31.02 83.22
CA ALA A 426 -11.84 31.74 83.81
C ALA A 426 -11.37 31.17 85.15
N ASP A 427 -10.09 30.84 85.23
CA ASP A 427 -9.26 30.93 86.43
C ASP A 427 -7.86 31.45 86.02
N PRO A 428 -7.15 32.19 86.90
CA PRO A 428 -6.05 33.10 86.55
C PRO A 428 -4.80 32.38 86.04
N PRO A 429 -3.91 33.09 85.30
CA PRO A 429 -2.98 32.48 84.37
C PRO A 429 -1.88 31.69 85.10
N THR A 430 -1.91 30.36 84.97
CA THR A 430 -0.72 29.55 85.16
C THR A 430 0.09 29.62 83.87
N ALA A 431 1.31 30.16 83.98
CA ALA A 431 2.25 30.26 82.88
C ALA A 431 2.64 28.86 82.39
N VAL A 432 1.99 28.39 81.33
CA VAL A 432 2.44 27.21 80.60
C VAL A 432 3.51 27.68 79.61
N PHE A 433 4.76 27.36 79.90
CA PHE A 433 5.86 27.53 78.96
C PHE A 433 5.57 26.67 77.71
N ARG A 434 5.14 27.30 76.62
CA ARG A 434 5.25 26.72 75.28
C ARG A 434 6.66 27.01 74.78
N ALA A 435 7.47 25.97 74.64
CA ALA A 435 8.72 26.07 73.90
C ALA A 435 8.39 26.37 72.43
N SER A 436 8.66 27.60 71.99
CA SER A 436 8.71 27.91 70.56
C SER A 436 10.00 27.34 70.00
N THR A 437 9.95 26.17 69.37
CA THR A 437 11.03 25.74 68.47
C THR A 437 10.82 26.47 67.14
N THR A 438 11.46 27.62 66.98
CA THR A 438 11.62 28.27 65.68
C THR A 438 12.66 27.48 64.90
N THR A 439 12.23 26.56 64.04
CA THR A 439 13.11 25.95 63.04
C THR A 439 13.28 26.96 61.91
N THR A 440 14.33 27.80 62.00
CA THR A 440 14.76 28.65 60.89
C THR A 440 15.54 27.80 59.89
N THR A 441 14.86 27.35 58.83
CA THR A 441 15.53 26.85 57.63
C THR A 441 16.19 28.02 56.90
N SER A 442 17.51 28.14 57.05
CA SER A 442 18.36 28.99 56.23
C SER A 442 18.30 28.56 54.76
N PRO A 443 17.97 29.46 53.81
CA PRO A 443 17.98 29.17 52.37
C PRO A 443 19.37 28.75 51.82
N LEU A 444 20.44 28.91 52.59
CA LEU A 444 21.81 28.54 52.21
C LEU A 444 22.17 27.07 52.51
N GLY A 445 21.30 26.31 53.21
CA GLY A 445 21.56 24.90 53.54
C GLY A 445 21.17 23.88 52.46
N ILE A 446 20.25 24.23 51.53
CA ILE A 446 19.71 23.29 50.54
C ILE A 446 20.50 23.33 49.21
N ALA A 447 21.21 24.42 48.92
CA ALA A 447 22.10 24.51 47.76
C ALA A 447 23.37 23.62 47.88
N ALA A 448 23.80 23.29 49.10
CA ALA A 448 25.03 22.51 49.33
C ALA A 448 24.84 20.98 49.17
N VAL A 449 23.61 20.47 49.29
CA VAL A 449 23.33 19.01 49.15
C VAL A 449 22.95 18.64 47.72
N GLY A 450 22.29 19.54 46.97
CA GLY A 450 21.98 19.33 45.54
C GLY A 450 23.22 19.36 44.62
N GLY A 451 24.26 20.13 44.99
CA GLY A 451 25.49 20.26 44.19
C GLY A 451 26.40 19.02 44.19
N LEU A 452 26.34 18.19 45.24
CA LEU A 452 27.19 16.99 45.35
C LEU A 452 26.63 15.77 44.58
N ALA A 453 25.32 15.71 44.33
CA ALA A 453 24.70 14.64 43.53
C ALA A 453 24.93 14.80 42.01
N LEU A 454 25.02 16.03 41.51
CA LEU A 454 25.26 16.32 40.09
C LEU A 454 26.73 16.13 39.68
N LEU A 455 27.69 16.33 40.59
CA LEU A 455 29.10 16.03 40.33
C LEU A 455 29.40 14.52 40.33
N GLY A 456 28.66 13.72 41.10
CA GLY A 456 28.80 12.25 41.12
C GLY A 456 28.27 11.56 39.85
N THR A 457 27.18 12.06 39.26
CA THR A 457 26.58 11.47 38.05
C THR A 457 27.31 11.86 36.75
N GLY A 458 27.91 13.06 36.70
CA GLY A 458 28.72 13.50 35.55
C GLY A 458 30.02 12.72 35.36
N LEU A 459 30.68 12.29 36.44
CA LEU A 459 31.95 11.55 36.39
C LEU A 459 31.78 10.08 35.95
N VAL A 460 30.65 9.45 36.29
CA VAL A 460 30.34 8.07 35.86
C VAL A 460 29.95 8.03 34.37
N GLY A 461 29.20 9.02 33.88
CA GLY A 461 28.84 9.15 32.46
C GLY A 461 30.04 9.38 31.53
N PHE A 462 31.02 10.18 31.96
CA PHE A 462 32.22 10.46 31.17
C PHE A 462 33.19 9.27 31.08
N LEU A 463 33.28 8.45 32.13
CA LEU A 463 34.11 7.23 32.15
C LEU A 463 33.47 6.08 31.35
N ALA A 464 32.13 5.95 31.34
CA ALA A 464 31.43 4.96 30.52
C ALA A 464 31.55 5.26 29.01
N ARG A 465 31.49 6.55 28.61
CA ARG A 465 31.61 6.95 27.20
C ARG A 465 32.99 6.69 26.60
N ARG A 466 34.06 6.68 27.42
CA ARG A 466 35.43 6.42 26.96
C ARG A 466 35.74 4.92 26.80
N ARG A 467 34.93 4.02 27.38
CA ARG A 467 35.15 2.57 27.35
C ARG A 467 34.34 1.82 26.28
N PHE A 468 33.25 2.41 25.79
CA PHE A 468 32.37 1.79 24.79
C PHE A 468 32.28 2.53 23.44
N GLY A 469 33.08 3.59 23.23
CA GLY A 469 33.13 4.37 21.99
C GLY A 469 34.14 3.91 20.93
N ARG A 470 34.55 2.63 20.95
CA ARG A 470 35.38 2.02 19.90
C ARG A 470 34.83 0.65 19.56
N ASN A 471 33.93 0.63 18.59
CA ASN A 471 33.75 -0.37 17.54
C ASN A 471 32.87 0.23 16.45
#